data_AF-K2QXI1-F1
#
_entry.id   AF-K2QXI1-F1
#
_cell.length_a   1.000
_cell.length_b   1.000
_cell.length_c   1.000
_cell.angle_alpha   90.00
_cell.angle_beta   90.00
_cell.angle_gamma   90.00
#
_symmetry.space_group_name_H-M   'P 1'
#
loop_
_entity.id
_entity.type
_entity.pdbx_description
1 polymer ?
#
loop_
_entity_poly.entity_id
_entity_poly.type
_entity_poly.pdbx_seq_one_letter_code
_entity_poly.pdbx_strand_id
1 'polypeptide(L)' 'MSCYLRYMKDVLTEADLHPEDKKDRKEVDLSIRKIIGMKAEDKCNLVWKEVKIWLQDENKKQILIEKLKND' A
#
# COMPACT_ATOMS: atom_id res chain seq x y z
N MET A 1 5.62 -8.14 10.30
CA MET A 1 4.64 -8.71 9.34
C MET A 1 3.69 -7.59 9.00
N SER A 2 3.72 -7.09 7.77
CA SER A 2 2.84 -6.02 7.29
C SER A 2 1.45 -6.61 7.07
N CYS A 3 0.57 -6.41 8.07
CA CYS A 3 -0.67 -7.15 8.26
C CYS A 3 -1.75 -6.85 7.21
N TYR A 4 -1.62 -5.76 6.46
CA TYR A 4 -2.72 -5.22 5.66
C TYR A 4 -2.62 -5.49 4.15
N LEU A 5 -1.45 -5.85 3.63
CA LEU A 5 -1.27 -6.17 2.20
C LEU A 5 -2.21 -7.29 1.74
N ARG A 6 -2.57 -8.21 2.64
CA ARG A 6 -3.54 -9.28 2.37
C ARG A 6 -4.94 -8.75 2.01
N TYR A 7 -5.33 -7.60 2.54
CA TYR A 7 -6.62 -6.95 2.25
C TYR A 7 -6.55 -6.02 1.04
N MET A 8 -5.35 -5.79 0.50
CA MET A 8 -5.10 -4.93 -0.66
C MET A 8 -4.82 -5.73 -1.93
N LYS A 9 -5.13 -7.03 -1.94
CA LYS A 9 -4.87 -7.88 -3.11
C LYS A 9 -5.43 -7.29 -4.39
N ASP A 10 -6.66 -6.77 -4.36
CA ASP A 10 -7.31 -6.18 -5.52
C ASP A 10 -6.50 -4.98 -6.05
N VAL A 11 -6.07 -4.08 -5.16
CA VAL A 11 -5.26 -2.90 -5.50
C VAL A 11 -3.88 -3.29 -6.01
N LEU A 12 -3.25 -4.29 -5.39
CA LEU A 12 -1.94 -4.78 -5.80
C LEU A 12 -2.02 -5.46 -7.17
N THR A 13 -3.05 -6.25 -7.42
CA THR A 13 -3.32 -6.85 -8.74
C THR A 13 -3.65 -5.80 -9.79
N GLU A 14 -4.47 -4.78 -9.46
CA GLU A 14 -4.70 -3.63 -10.34
C GLU A 14 -3.41 -2.87 -10.65
N ALA A 15 -2.46 -2.85 -9.70
CA ALA A 15 -1.13 -2.26 -9.84
C ALA A 15 -0.07 -3.18 -10.48
N ASP A 16 -0.44 -4.40 -10.91
CA ASP A 16 0.47 -5.42 -11.44
C ASP A 16 1.59 -5.84 -10.45
N LEU A 17 1.35 -5.65 -9.14
CA LEU A 17 2.27 -6.01 -8.07
C LEU A 17 1.89 -7.35 -7.45
N HIS A 18 2.81 -8.31 -7.55
CA HIS A 18 2.67 -9.65 -6.97
C HIS A 18 3.79 -9.92 -5.97
N PRO A 19 3.72 -9.38 -4.73
CA PRO A 19 4.76 -9.60 -3.74
C PRO A 19 4.72 -11.03 -3.19
N GLU A 20 5.56 -11.91 -3.74
CA GLU A 20 5.68 -13.32 -3.34
C GLU A 20 6.53 -13.47 -2.07
N ASP A 21 7.62 -12.69 -1.99
CA ASP A 21 8.59 -12.80 -0.90
C ASP A 21 8.40 -11.79 0.22
N LYS A 22 9.03 -12.08 1.37
CA LYS A 22 9.06 -11.16 2.52
C LYS A 22 9.73 -9.82 2.17
N LYS A 23 10.68 -9.83 1.23
CA LYS A 23 11.39 -8.64 0.77
C LYS A 23 10.46 -7.76 -0.08
N ASP A 24 9.79 -8.34 -1.07
CA ASP A 24 8.83 -7.63 -1.93
C ASP A 24 7.69 -7.04 -1.11
N ARG A 25 7.14 -7.82 -0.17
CA ARG A 25 6.13 -7.33 0.78
C ARG A 25 6.62 -6.13 1.61
N LYS A 26 7.92 -6.04 1.88
CA LYS A 26 8.50 -4.92 2.62
C LYS A 26 8.68 -3.70 1.71
N GLU A 27 9.12 -3.90 0.47
CA GLU A 27 9.26 -2.83 -0.52
C GLU A 27 7.90 -2.20 -0.82
N VAL A 28 6.89 -3.01 -1.12
CA VAL A 28 5.51 -2.54 -1.33
C VAL A 28 4.95 -1.80 -0.10
N ASP A 29 5.20 -2.32 1.12
CA ASP A 29 4.78 -1.63 2.36
C ASP A 29 5.41 -0.24 2.48
N LEU A 30 6.70 -0.10 2.16
CA LEU A 30 7.42 1.17 2.18
C LEU A 30 6.94 2.13 1.10
N SER A 31 6.70 1.64 -0.12
CA SER A 31 6.15 2.46 -1.21
C SER A 31 4.74 2.96 -0.87
N ILE A 32 3.86 2.10 -0.35
CA ILE A 32 2.52 2.52 0.12
C ILE A 32 2.64 3.63 1.17
N ARG A 33 3.50 3.44 2.18
CA ARG A 33 3.71 4.46 3.24
C ARG A 33 4.16 5.78 2.64
N LYS A 34 5.14 5.76 1.73
CA LYS A 34 5.65 6.95 1.04
C LYS A 34 4.54 7.66 0.24
N ILE A 35 3.69 6.92 -0.45
CA ILE A 35 2.58 7.45 -1.27
C ILE A 35 1.54 8.16 -0.40
N ILE A 36 1.15 7.55 0.72
CA ILE A 36 0.16 8.12 1.65
C ILE A 36 0.78 9.17 2.61
N GLY A 37 2.07 9.46 2.47
CA GLY A 37 2.78 10.46 3.30
C GLY A 37 3.15 10.00 4.71
N MET A 38 3.17 8.69 4.95
CA MET A 38 3.56 8.07 6.23
C MET A 38 5.04 7.67 6.20
N LYS A 39 5.67 7.66 7.38
CA LYS A 39 7.07 7.25 7.57
C LYS A 39 7.19 5.73 7.70
N ALA A 40 8.38 5.23 7.38
CA ALA A 40 8.73 3.81 7.58
C ALA A 40 8.63 3.39 9.07
N GLU A 41 8.83 4.34 9.98
CA GLU A 41 8.82 4.14 11.43
C GLU A 41 7.40 4.14 12.02
N ASP A 42 6.41 4.62 11.26
CA ASP A 42 5.04 4.74 11.75
C ASP A 42 4.45 3.37 12.10
N LYS A 43 3.60 3.37 13.13
CA LYS A 43 2.96 2.14 13.58
C LYS A 43 2.03 1.61 12.50
N CYS A 44 2.12 0.31 12.21
CA CYS A 44 1.30 -0.39 11.21
C CYS A 44 -0.21 -0.14 11.36
N ASN A 45 -0.71 0.04 12.59
CA ASN A 45 -2.12 0.33 12.84
C ASN A 45 -2.56 1.72 12.35
N LEU A 46 -1.69 2.73 12.47
CA LEU A 46 -1.94 4.08 11.96
C LEU A 46 -1.87 4.09 10.44
N VAL A 47 -0.83 3.45 9.88
CA VAL A 47 -0.67 3.29 8.43
C VAL A 47 -1.90 2.60 7.85
N TRP A 48 -2.37 1.51 8.44
CA TRP A 48 -3.56 0.81 7.94
C TRP A 48 -4.84 1.64 8.02
N LYS A 49 -5.00 2.47 9.07
CA LYS A 49 -6.14 3.37 9.18
C LYS A 49 -6.15 4.39 8.03
N GLU A 50 -4.99 4.95 7.71
CA GLU A 50 -4.84 5.91 6.62
C GLU A 50 -5.04 5.25 5.24
N VAL A 51 -4.42 4.08 5.02
CA VAL A 51 -4.63 3.28 3.81
C VAL A 51 -6.12 2.98 3.62
N LYS A 52 -6.85 2.60 4.68
CA LYS A 52 -8.31 2.38 4.58
C LYS A 52 -9.06 3.62 4.09
N ILE A 53 -8.70 4.81 4.57
CA ILE A 53 -9.31 6.07 4.12
C ILE A 53 -9.01 6.29 2.63
N TRP A 54 -7.79 6.02 2.19
CA TRP A 54 -7.42 6.08 0.78
C TRP A 54 -8.15 5.06 -0.09
N LEU A 55 -8.39 3.85 0.43
CA LEU A 55 -9.13 2.80 -0.29
C LEU A 55 -10.63 3.08 -0.39
N GLN A 56 -11.18 3.83 0.57
CA GLN A 56 -12.59 4.25 0.55
C GLN A 56 -12.87 5.40 -0.43
N ASP A 57 -11.85 6.17 -0.77
CA ASP A 57 -11.93 7.30 -1.68
C ASP A 57 -11.45 6.86 -3.07
N GLU A 58 -12.36 6.76 -4.05
CA GLU A 58 -12.04 6.25 -5.39
C GLU A 58 -10.91 7.04 -6.08
N ASN A 59 -10.87 8.37 -5.90
CA ASN A 59 -9.80 9.18 -6.48
C ASN A 59 -8.44 8.83 -5.86
N LYS A 60 -8.39 8.70 -4.54
CA LYS A 60 -7.16 8.33 -3.83
C LYS A 60 -6.74 6.90 -4.13
N LYS A 61 -7.69 5.97 -4.25
CA LYS A 61 -7.43 4.59 -4.65
C LYS A 61 -6.74 4.55 -6.02
N GLN A 62 -7.26 5.29 -7.00
CA GLN A 62 -6.63 5.37 -8.33
C GLN A 62 -5.23 5.97 -8.27
N ILE A 63 -5.04 7.08 -7.54
CA ILE A 63 -3.71 7.69 -7.34
C ILE A 63 -2.73 6.69 -6.70
N LEU A 64 -3.19 5.89 -5.73
CA LEU A 64 -2.37 4.86 -5.10
C LEU A 64 -1.94 3.79 -6.11
N ILE A 65 -2.85 3.30 -6.95
CA ILE A 65 -2.56 2.30 -7.98
C ILE A 65 -1.59 2.86 -9.02
N GLU A 66 -1.84 4.06 -9.54
CA GLU A 66 -0.97 4.70 -10.53
C GLU A 66 0.44 4.95 -10.01
N LYS A 67 0.56 5.38 -8.74
CA LYS A 67 1.86 5.56 -8.12
C LYS A 67 2.56 4.24 -7.86
N LEU A 68 1.84 3.21 -7.43
CA LEU A 68 2.41 1.87 -7.25
C LEU A 68 2.89 1.24 -8.56
N LYS A 69 2.25 1.57 -9.70
CA LYS A 69 2.71 1.14 -11.04
C LYS A 69 3.97 1.85 -11.53
N ASN A 70 4.25 3.05 -11.03
CA ASN A 70 5.33 3.91 -11.52
C ASN A 70 6.49 4.07 -10.51
N ASP A 71 6.49 3.34 -9.39
CA ASP A 71 7.56 3.32 -8.36
C ASP A 71 8.47 2.10 -8.58
#